data_AF-A0A9P5RX45-F1
#
_entry.id   AF-A0A9P5RX45-F1
#
_cell.length_a   1.000
_cell.length_b   1.000
_cell.length_c   1.000
_cell.angle_alpha   90.00
_cell.angle_beta   90.00
_cell.angle_gamma   90.00
#
_symmetry.space_group_name_H-M   'P 1'
#
loop_
_entity.id
_entity.type
_entity.pdbx_description
1 polymer ?
#
loop_
_entity_poly.entity_id
_entity_poly.type
_entity_poly.pdbx_seq_one_letter_code
_entity_poly.pdbx_strand_id
1 'polypeptide(L)'
;MDVIKKPTHPLEVSEIRIRIALFLDKKNLVSCMRVNRAWFKDFAGALWHTVCLWAFGPFPRSFTTSVAKYGHLIRHAQGVQVREYVSALRHPTVNSLIELHCQIIHDFITRGLFFDIIRRNQSSLTSLDLDASLCEYDPMEDRSQDGIFFVTIDIPVSGFKLTRLSLKALNVTRVNFSDVLQFSPQLKHLTLFDNVFYSHDSSFKLFQHQGVKTLVASLSQVWVPDIKLPQSPSLLVHFPQLETWERVTYSMPARSVNMPALHRELIHCCPRLINVDFDERDSDPEDIAKLLVWGYTQLKSFRFHYMSLNKDTFAGCLGHQQTLTKIELICLEPLIPYPSGTDRNPNAKDLVPMIFQTYRFLEVFSAKAHRMDIFTAEKQKWRLSALRARGDDRRDAEVGYSSGDDLICHRICRKLLPLRKLKTVWLGTKNYYLAIH
;
A
#
# COMPACT_ATOMS: atom_id res chain seq x y z
N MET A 1 8.37 63.13 -2.41
CA MET A 1 8.90 62.59 -1.13
C MET A 1 8.50 61.13 -1.07
N ASP A 2 9.40 60.23 -1.45
CA ASP A 2 9.14 58.80 -1.38
C ASP A 2 9.16 58.36 0.08
N VAL A 3 8.02 57.88 0.56
CA VAL A 3 7.90 57.30 1.89
C VAL A 3 8.67 55.99 1.89
N ILE A 4 9.87 56.01 2.47
CA ILE A 4 10.68 54.80 2.72
C ILE A 4 9.84 53.89 3.63
N LYS A 5 9.19 52.88 3.05
CA LYS A 5 8.50 51.84 3.82
C LYS A 5 9.54 51.06 4.62
N LYS A 6 9.42 51.08 5.96
CA LYS A 6 10.23 50.22 6.82
C LYS A 6 10.06 48.76 6.39
N PRO A 7 11.13 47.96 6.38
CA PRO A 7 11.04 46.54 6.07
C PRO A 7 10.12 45.86 7.09
N THR A 8 9.03 45.28 6.59
CA THR A 8 8.09 44.48 7.38
C THR A 8 8.82 43.24 7.89
N HIS A 9 8.70 42.96 9.18
CA HIS A 9 9.35 41.79 9.76
C HIS A 9 8.79 40.52 9.09
N PRO A 10 9.59 39.52 8.69
CA PRO A 10 9.08 38.36 7.93
C PRO A 10 7.93 37.63 8.63
N LEU A 11 7.96 37.55 9.97
CA LEU A 11 6.88 36.96 10.77
C LEU A 11 5.60 37.80 10.85
N GLU A 12 5.56 39.01 10.28
CA GLU A 12 4.33 39.80 10.10
C GLU A 12 3.57 39.37 8.83
N VAL A 13 4.21 38.66 7.91
CA VAL A 13 3.60 38.12 6.69
C VAL A 13 2.87 36.81 7.01
N SER A 14 1.54 36.79 6.79
CA SER A 14 0.68 35.61 7.08
C SER A 14 1.11 34.36 6.32
N GLU A 15 1.47 34.49 5.03
CA GLU A 15 1.95 33.35 4.23
C GLU A 15 3.19 32.68 4.83
N ILE A 16 4.15 33.47 5.32
CA ILE A 16 5.36 32.95 5.97
C ILE A 16 4.97 32.20 7.25
N ARG A 17 4.07 32.74 8.07
CA ARG A 17 3.59 32.07 9.29
C ARG A 17 2.88 30.75 8.99
N ILE A 18 2.00 30.72 7.99
CA ILE A 18 1.29 29.50 7.57
C ILE A 18 2.28 28.42 7.11
N ARG A 19 3.31 28.79 6.35
CA ARG A 19 4.37 27.84 5.94
C ARG A 19 5.16 27.32 7.13
N ILE A 20 5.56 28.20 8.05
CA ILE A 20 6.25 27.81 9.29
C ILE A 20 5.38 26.83 10.09
N ALA A 21 4.08 27.08 10.20
CA ALA A 21 3.15 26.25 10.95
C ALA A 21 3.17 24.76 10.52
N LEU A 22 3.44 24.47 9.24
CA LEU A 22 3.52 23.10 8.72
C LEU A 22 4.71 22.30 9.28
N PHE A 23 5.73 22.97 9.82
CA PHE A 23 6.94 22.35 10.36
C PHE A 23 6.98 22.35 11.90
N LEU A 24 5.97 22.92 12.56
CA LEU A 24 5.90 22.98 14.01
C LEU A 24 5.12 21.80 14.58
N ASP A 25 5.58 21.28 15.72
CA ASP A 25 4.79 20.35 16.51
C ASP A 25 3.57 21.03 17.17
N LYS A 26 2.65 20.23 17.71
CA LYS A 26 1.42 20.75 18.33
C LYS A 26 1.68 21.68 19.51
N LYS A 27 2.74 21.46 20.29
CA LYS A 27 3.09 22.28 21.46
C LYS A 27 3.54 23.67 21.03
N ASN A 28 4.37 23.74 20.00
CA ASN A 28 4.86 24.98 19.42
C ASN A 28 3.74 25.74 18.70
N LEU A 29 2.85 25.04 17.98
CA LEU A 29 1.66 25.64 17.38
C LEU A 29 0.77 26.34 18.42
N VAL A 30 0.48 25.68 19.54
CA VAL A 30 -0.29 26.27 20.65
C VAL A 30 0.42 27.49 21.22
N SER A 31 1.75 27.45 21.34
CA SER A 31 2.54 28.58 21.83
C SER A 31 2.46 29.78 20.87
N CYS A 32 2.60 29.55 19.56
CA CYS A 32 2.45 30.58 18.53
C CYS A 32 1.04 31.20 18.53
N MET A 33 0.00 30.39 18.72
CA MET A 33 -1.39 30.88 18.78
C MET A 33 -1.64 31.83 19.97
N ARG A 34 -0.81 31.81 21.01
CA ARG A 34 -0.93 32.70 22.18
C ARG A 34 -0.28 34.06 21.99
N VAL A 35 0.52 34.26 20.95
CA VAL A 35 1.27 35.51 20.72
C VAL A 35 0.31 36.68 20.46
N ASN A 36 -0.55 36.58 19.46
CA ASN A 36 -1.58 37.57 19.15
C ASN A 36 -2.69 36.97 18.26
N ARG A 37 -3.73 37.76 17.97
CA ARG A 37 -4.88 37.33 17.15
C ARG A 37 -4.53 36.96 15.71
N ALA A 38 -3.55 37.64 15.10
CA ALA A 38 -3.14 37.34 13.72
C ALA A 38 -2.43 35.98 13.65
N TRP A 39 -1.52 35.72 14.59
CA TRP A 39 -0.86 34.43 14.74
C TRP A 39 -1.88 33.34 15.04
N PHE A 40 -2.80 33.58 15.97
CA PHE A 40 -3.89 32.65 16.24
C PHE A 40 -4.59 32.19 14.96
N LYS A 41 -4.98 33.12 14.07
CA LYS A 41 -5.66 32.80 12.81
C LYS A 41 -4.81 31.93 11.89
N ASP A 42 -3.52 32.23 11.76
CA ASP A 42 -2.62 31.54 10.82
C ASP A 42 -2.17 30.16 11.31
N PHE A 43 -2.01 29.99 12.63
CA PHE A 43 -1.54 28.74 13.22
C PHE A 43 -2.67 27.77 13.60
N ALA A 44 -3.90 28.27 13.83
CA ALA A 44 -5.05 27.41 14.17
C ALA A 44 -5.34 26.37 13.09
N GLY A 45 -5.21 26.75 11.81
CA GLY A 45 -5.41 25.85 10.68
C GLY A 45 -4.50 24.62 10.79
N ALA A 46 -3.19 24.82 10.91
CA ALA A 46 -2.22 23.74 11.04
C ALA A 46 -2.45 22.87 12.29
N LEU A 47 -2.82 23.48 13.42
CA LEU A 47 -3.08 22.73 14.66
C LEU A 47 -4.29 21.79 14.54
N TRP A 48 -5.38 22.27 13.92
CA TRP A 48 -6.65 21.54 13.84
C TRP A 48 -6.84 20.75 12.55
N HIS A 49 -5.95 20.92 11.56
CA HIS A 49 -6.01 20.22 10.27
C HIS A 49 -6.11 18.70 10.44
N THR A 50 -5.30 18.14 11.34
CA THR A 50 -5.23 16.70 11.63
C THR A 50 -5.49 16.44 13.11
N VAL A 51 -6.60 15.75 13.40
CA VAL A 51 -6.96 15.30 14.74
C VAL A 51 -6.70 13.80 14.89
N CYS A 52 -5.80 13.45 15.81
CA CYS A 52 -5.46 12.07 16.15
C CYS A 52 -6.08 11.77 17.52
N LEU A 53 -7.24 11.13 17.54
CA LEU A 53 -8.09 11.04 18.74
C LEU A 53 -7.54 10.07 19.79
N TRP A 54 -6.89 8.99 19.35
CA TRP A 54 -6.17 8.05 20.22
C TRP A 54 -5.04 8.69 21.06
N ALA A 55 -4.53 9.86 20.66
CA ALA A 55 -3.40 10.51 21.34
C ALA A 55 -3.86 11.35 22.55
N PHE A 56 -5.17 11.57 22.70
CA PHE A 56 -5.72 12.34 23.83
C PHE A 56 -5.96 11.48 25.08
N GLY A 57 -5.82 10.15 24.99
CA GLY A 57 -6.17 9.25 26.10
C GLY A 57 -7.68 9.30 26.38
N PRO A 58 -8.12 9.48 27.64
CA PRO A 58 -9.53 9.68 27.98
C PRO A 58 -10.14 10.88 27.25
N PHE A 59 -11.40 10.77 26.81
CA PHE A 59 -12.09 11.83 26.08
C PHE A 59 -12.10 13.15 26.88
N PRO A 60 -11.42 14.23 26.41
CA PRO A 60 -11.42 15.49 27.12
C PRO A 60 -12.76 16.21 26.92
N ARG A 61 -13.44 16.59 28.01
CA ARG A 61 -14.72 17.35 27.93
C ARG A 61 -14.61 18.63 27.08
N SER A 62 -13.43 19.26 27.06
CA SER A 62 -13.14 20.46 26.27
C SER A 62 -13.05 20.19 24.75
N PHE A 63 -12.95 18.92 24.33
CA PHE A 63 -12.81 18.56 22.92
C PHE A 63 -14.07 18.94 22.14
N THR A 64 -15.27 18.64 22.65
CA THR A 64 -16.52 18.99 21.98
C THR A 64 -16.64 20.49 21.73
N THR A 65 -16.34 21.32 22.73
CA THR A 65 -16.33 22.79 22.59
C THR A 65 -15.29 23.26 21.56
N SER A 66 -14.14 22.58 21.52
CA SER A 66 -13.09 22.90 20.55
C SER A 66 -13.48 22.52 19.13
N VAL A 67 -14.13 21.37 18.92
CA VAL A 67 -14.67 20.96 17.62
C VAL A 67 -15.80 21.90 17.17
N ALA A 68 -16.65 22.34 18.09
CA ALA A 68 -17.66 23.35 17.76
C ALA A 68 -17.01 24.64 17.22
N LYS A 69 -15.88 25.07 17.78
CA LYS A 69 -15.18 26.28 17.36
C LYS A 69 -14.29 26.10 16.12
N TYR A 70 -13.61 24.96 15.99
CA TYR A 70 -12.56 24.75 14.98
C TYR A 70 -12.84 23.59 14.01
N GLY A 71 -14.01 22.96 14.08
CA GLY A 71 -14.35 21.80 13.27
C GLY A 71 -14.24 22.03 11.75
N HIS A 72 -14.48 23.27 11.31
CA HIS A 72 -14.34 23.67 9.91
C HIS A 72 -12.90 23.66 9.40
N LEU A 73 -11.91 23.55 10.29
CA LEU A 73 -10.48 23.41 9.95
C LEU A 73 -10.04 21.95 9.91
N ILE A 74 -10.84 21.01 10.46
CA ILE A 74 -10.49 19.59 10.49
C ILE A 74 -10.62 19.01 9.08
N ARG A 75 -9.54 18.40 8.59
CA ARG A 75 -9.46 17.73 7.29
C ARG A 75 -9.16 16.24 7.43
N HIS A 76 -8.40 15.87 8.45
CA HIS A 76 -8.04 14.48 8.72
C HIS A 76 -8.46 14.10 10.13
N ALA A 77 -9.20 13.02 10.27
CA ALA A 77 -9.59 12.45 11.56
C ALA A 77 -9.11 10.99 11.65
N GLN A 78 -8.33 10.69 12.68
CA GLN A 78 -7.72 9.38 12.90
C GLN A 78 -7.99 8.86 14.31
N GLY A 79 -8.06 7.54 14.47
CA GLY A 79 -8.25 6.91 15.77
C GLY A 79 -9.62 7.21 16.38
N VAL A 80 -10.67 7.31 15.55
CA VAL A 80 -12.04 7.48 16.02
C VAL A 80 -12.54 6.13 16.56
N GLN A 81 -12.34 5.87 17.85
CA GLN A 81 -12.57 4.55 18.45
C GLN A 81 -13.65 4.53 19.54
N VAL A 82 -14.06 5.69 20.07
CA VAL A 82 -15.07 5.78 21.14
C VAL A 82 -16.27 6.63 20.71
N ARG A 83 -17.44 6.36 21.29
CA ARG A 83 -18.71 7.02 20.96
C ARG A 83 -18.64 8.54 21.12
N GLU A 84 -17.91 9.03 22.09
CA GLU A 84 -17.73 10.46 22.35
C GLU A 84 -16.97 11.14 21.21
N TYR A 85 -15.96 10.47 20.64
CA TYR A 85 -15.23 10.96 19.47
C TYR A 85 -16.11 11.04 18.23
N VAL A 86 -16.91 9.99 17.97
CA VAL A 86 -17.90 10.01 16.87
C VAL A 86 -18.89 11.15 17.10
N SER A 87 -19.40 11.30 18.32
CA SER A 87 -20.37 12.34 18.68
C SER A 87 -19.81 13.76 18.50
N ALA A 88 -18.55 13.99 18.88
CA ALA A 88 -17.87 15.26 18.66
C ALA A 88 -17.67 15.55 17.16
N LEU A 89 -17.22 14.56 16.38
CA LEU A 89 -17.04 14.71 14.93
C LEU A 89 -18.36 14.88 14.18
N ARG A 90 -19.50 14.44 14.75
CA ARG A 90 -20.83 14.73 14.21
C ARG A 90 -21.23 16.20 14.33
N HIS A 91 -20.43 17.07 14.95
CA HIS A 91 -20.73 18.50 14.97
C HIS A 91 -20.81 19.08 13.54
N PRO A 92 -21.82 19.92 13.19
CA PRO A 92 -22.04 20.45 11.83
C PRO A 92 -20.86 21.20 11.22
N THR A 93 -19.97 21.74 12.05
CA THR A 93 -18.76 22.43 11.58
C THR A 93 -17.75 21.49 10.95
N VAL A 94 -17.81 20.18 11.19
CA VAL A 94 -16.94 19.16 10.58
C VAL A 94 -17.59 18.66 9.28
N ASN A 95 -17.46 19.47 8.22
CA ASN A 95 -18.14 19.28 6.94
C ASN A 95 -17.19 19.28 5.72
N SER A 96 -15.88 19.13 5.94
CA SER A 96 -14.87 19.09 4.88
C SER A 96 -13.78 18.07 5.16
N LEU A 97 -14.11 16.95 5.78
CA LEU A 97 -13.17 15.84 6.00
C LEU A 97 -12.70 15.29 4.65
N ILE A 98 -11.38 15.17 4.51
CA ILE A 98 -10.67 14.58 3.37
C ILE A 98 -10.32 13.13 3.70
N GLU A 99 -9.90 12.86 4.93
CA GLU A 99 -9.56 11.52 5.39
C GLU A 99 -10.22 11.19 6.72
N LEU A 100 -10.79 10.00 6.81
CA LEU A 100 -11.41 9.48 8.01
C LEU A 100 -10.93 8.04 8.26
N HIS A 101 -10.26 7.83 9.39
CA HIS A 101 -9.91 6.51 9.90
C HIS A 101 -10.68 6.26 11.19
N CYS A 102 -11.60 5.30 11.13
CA CYS A 102 -12.51 4.98 12.21
C CYS A 102 -12.43 3.51 12.57
N GLN A 103 -12.45 3.25 13.88
CA GLN A 103 -12.70 1.91 14.38
C GLN A 103 -14.16 1.80 14.78
N ILE A 104 -14.86 0.88 14.12
CA ILE A 104 -16.31 0.69 14.30
C ILE A 104 -16.53 -0.09 15.60
N ILE A 105 -17.36 0.46 16.46
CA ILE A 105 -17.81 -0.17 17.72
C ILE A 105 -19.14 -0.88 17.44
N HIS A 106 -19.42 -1.97 18.16
CA HIS A 106 -20.66 -2.75 18.06
C HIS A 106 -21.97 -1.98 18.31
N ASP A 107 -21.92 -0.76 18.84
CA ASP A 107 -23.10 0.02 19.14
C ASP A 107 -23.83 0.50 17.86
N PHE A 108 -25.07 0.04 17.67
CA PHE A 108 -25.95 0.43 16.56
C PHE A 108 -26.13 1.95 16.46
N ILE A 109 -26.24 2.64 17.60
CA ILE A 109 -26.40 4.09 17.62
C ILE A 109 -25.14 4.75 17.07
N THR A 110 -23.97 4.37 17.58
CA THR A 110 -22.67 4.89 17.11
C THR A 110 -22.45 4.66 15.62
N ARG A 111 -22.91 3.52 15.06
CA ARG A 111 -22.89 3.26 13.61
C ARG A 111 -23.70 4.27 12.82
N GLY A 112 -24.95 4.54 13.23
CA GLY A 112 -25.78 5.56 12.58
C GLY A 112 -25.14 6.95 12.62
N LEU A 113 -24.54 7.33 13.76
CA LEU A 113 -23.81 8.59 13.90
C LEU A 113 -22.58 8.65 13.00
N PHE A 114 -21.92 7.51 12.78
CA PHE A 114 -20.76 7.41 11.90
C PHE A 114 -21.13 7.62 10.42
N PHE A 115 -22.19 6.97 9.95
CA PHE A 115 -22.68 7.16 8.58
C PHE A 115 -23.13 8.61 8.33
N ASP A 116 -23.69 9.28 9.33
CA ASP A 116 -23.99 10.71 9.27
C ASP A 116 -22.74 11.55 8.98
N ILE A 117 -21.59 11.21 9.59
CA ILE A 117 -20.32 11.90 9.34
C ILE A 117 -19.85 11.65 7.91
N ILE A 118 -19.87 10.41 7.43
CA ILE A 118 -19.48 10.07 6.06
C ILE A 118 -20.36 10.83 5.07
N ARG A 119 -21.68 10.73 5.23
CA ARG A 119 -22.67 11.36 4.34
C ARG A 119 -22.46 12.87 4.25
N ARG A 120 -22.26 13.54 5.38
CA ARG A 120 -22.03 15.00 5.39
C ARG A 120 -20.73 15.39 4.68
N ASN A 121 -19.71 14.54 4.72
CA ASN A 121 -18.39 14.80 4.16
C ASN A 121 -18.16 14.14 2.79
N GLN A 122 -19.18 13.53 2.18
CA GLN A 122 -19.04 12.73 0.97
C GLN A 122 -18.35 13.48 -0.20
N SER A 123 -18.60 14.77 -0.32
CA SER A 123 -18.08 15.61 -1.41
C SER A 123 -16.62 16.03 -1.24
N SER A 124 -16.06 15.87 -0.04
CA SER A 124 -14.68 16.18 0.30
C SER A 124 -13.84 14.94 0.61
N LEU A 125 -14.48 13.83 1.02
CA LEU A 125 -13.80 12.63 1.49
C LEU A 125 -13.12 11.90 0.32
N THR A 126 -11.79 11.81 0.38
CA THR A 126 -10.96 11.12 -0.62
C THR A 126 -10.36 9.82 -0.10
N SER A 127 -10.29 9.64 1.23
CA SER A 127 -9.82 8.41 1.88
C SER A 127 -10.72 8.01 3.05
N LEU A 128 -11.13 6.76 3.10
CA LEU A 128 -11.93 6.18 4.17
C LEU A 128 -11.31 4.86 4.62
N ASP A 129 -11.01 4.73 5.91
CA ASP A 129 -10.52 3.51 6.55
C ASP A 129 -11.50 3.11 7.66
N LEU A 130 -12.15 1.97 7.46
CA LEU A 130 -13.13 1.37 8.37
C LEU A 130 -12.53 0.09 8.95
N ASP A 131 -12.43 0.05 10.26
CA ASP A 131 -11.80 -1.06 10.96
C ASP A 131 -12.69 -1.56 12.10
N ALA A 132 -13.18 -2.80 12.00
CA ALA A 132 -13.94 -3.44 13.07
C ALA A 132 -13.12 -4.50 13.81
N SER A 133 -11.78 -4.46 13.79
CA SER A 133 -10.97 -5.50 14.44
C SER A 133 -11.10 -5.52 15.97
N LEU A 134 -11.56 -4.43 16.59
CA LEU A 134 -11.81 -4.35 18.04
C LEU A 134 -13.17 -4.92 18.45
N CYS A 135 -13.98 -5.31 17.48
CA CYS A 135 -15.21 -6.03 17.73
C CYS A 135 -14.84 -7.45 18.16
N GLU A 136 -14.93 -7.76 19.45
CA GLU A 136 -14.84 -9.13 19.97
C GLU A 136 -16.02 -9.94 19.43
N TYR A 137 -15.87 -10.41 18.20
CA TYR A 137 -16.82 -11.27 17.54
C TYR A 137 -16.47 -12.71 17.88
N ASP A 138 -17.41 -13.43 18.49
CA ASP A 138 -17.33 -14.89 18.53
C ASP A 138 -17.90 -15.44 17.21
N PRO A 139 -17.06 -15.95 16.29
CA PRO A 139 -17.52 -16.50 15.02
C PRO A 139 -18.35 -17.79 15.16
N MET A 140 -18.42 -18.39 16.35
CA MET A 140 -19.13 -19.63 16.60
C MET A 140 -20.51 -19.41 17.24
N GLU A 141 -20.69 -18.40 18.09
CA GLU A 141 -21.96 -18.22 18.83
C GLU A 141 -23.05 -17.47 18.04
N ASP A 142 -22.71 -16.51 17.16
CA ASP A 142 -23.72 -15.65 16.52
C ASP A 142 -24.05 -16.04 15.06
N ARG A 143 -24.23 -17.35 14.83
CA ARG A 143 -24.70 -17.89 13.54
C ARG A 143 -26.20 -17.67 13.30
N SER A 144 -26.93 -17.14 14.27
CA SER A 144 -28.24 -16.53 14.03
C SER A 144 -28.04 -15.34 13.08
N GLN A 145 -28.68 -15.41 11.91
CA GLN A 145 -28.57 -14.42 10.83
C GLN A 145 -28.90 -12.98 11.28
N ASP A 146 -29.49 -12.81 12.47
CA ASP A 146 -29.91 -11.52 13.04
C ASP A 146 -28.79 -10.73 13.74
N GLY A 147 -27.66 -11.37 14.09
CA GLY A 147 -26.51 -10.72 14.76
C GLY A 147 -25.40 -10.24 13.82
N ILE A 148 -25.47 -10.62 12.54
CA ILE A 148 -24.40 -10.32 11.57
C ILE A 148 -24.37 -8.80 11.33
N PHE A 149 -23.24 -8.16 11.65
CA PHE A 149 -23.03 -6.73 11.46
C PHE A 149 -23.07 -6.32 9.99
N PHE A 150 -24.24 -6.01 9.45
CA PHE A 150 -24.34 -5.40 8.12
C PHE A 150 -23.83 -3.97 8.21
N VAL A 151 -22.69 -3.71 7.57
CA VAL A 151 -22.38 -2.34 7.14
C VAL A 151 -23.22 -2.09 5.88
N THR A 152 -24.46 -1.66 6.06
CA THR A 152 -25.20 -0.96 5.00
C THR A 152 -24.61 0.43 4.93
N ILE A 153 -23.65 0.64 4.03
CA ILE A 153 -23.30 1.99 3.66
C ILE A 153 -24.44 2.47 2.76
N ASP A 154 -25.50 3.01 3.38
CA ASP A 154 -26.59 3.69 2.67
C ASP A 154 -26.03 4.99 2.08
N ILE A 155 -25.29 4.84 0.98
CA ILE A 155 -24.65 5.96 0.29
C ILE A 155 -25.68 6.61 -0.62
N PRO A 156 -25.99 7.91 -0.45
CA PRO A 156 -26.86 8.61 -1.38
C PRO A 156 -26.22 8.73 -2.77
N VAL A 157 -27.09 8.86 -3.77
CA VAL A 157 -26.93 8.42 -5.16
C VAL A 157 -25.83 9.12 -6.00
N SER A 158 -25.09 10.11 -5.46
CA SER A 158 -23.99 10.72 -6.23
C SER A 158 -23.04 11.58 -5.37
N GLY A 159 -21.78 11.69 -5.83
CA GLY A 159 -20.87 12.76 -5.40
C GLY A 159 -19.71 12.36 -4.49
N PHE A 160 -19.49 11.07 -4.23
CA PHE A 160 -18.29 10.64 -3.51
C PHE A 160 -17.04 10.89 -4.35
N LYS A 161 -16.03 11.51 -3.72
CA LYS A 161 -14.69 11.71 -4.30
C LYS A 161 -13.68 10.70 -3.75
N LEU A 162 -14.19 9.56 -3.28
CA LEU A 162 -13.37 8.56 -2.63
C LEU A 162 -12.38 7.99 -3.65
N THR A 163 -11.09 8.11 -3.36
CA THR A 163 -10.00 7.55 -4.16
C THR A 163 -9.35 6.35 -3.49
N ARG A 164 -9.50 6.23 -2.17
CA ARG A 164 -8.97 5.16 -1.32
C ARG A 164 -10.04 4.67 -0.35
N LEU A 165 -10.26 3.37 -0.32
CA LEU A 165 -11.14 2.71 0.63
C LEU A 165 -10.40 1.57 1.31
N SER A 166 -10.44 1.50 2.63
CA SER A 166 -9.93 0.40 3.43
C SER A 166 -11.07 -0.14 4.30
N LEU A 167 -11.32 -1.44 4.18
CA LEU A 167 -12.31 -2.18 4.94
C LEU A 167 -11.57 -3.29 5.70
N LYS A 168 -11.69 -3.32 7.02
CA LYS A 168 -11.01 -4.30 7.88
C LYS A 168 -11.98 -4.95 8.86
N ALA A 169 -11.98 -6.28 8.89
CA ALA A 169 -12.81 -7.09 9.80
C ALA A 169 -14.32 -6.80 9.69
N LEU A 170 -14.83 -6.44 8.51
CA LEU A 170 -16.25 -6.14 8.30
C LEU A 170 -17.00 -7.31 7.68
N ASN A 171 -18.27 -7.44 8.06
CA ASN A 171 -19.24 -8.29 7.39
C ASN A 171 -19.98 -7.43 6.35
N VAL A 172 -19.89 -7.79 5.07
CA VAL A 172 -20.46 -7.00 3.97
C VAL A 172 -21.23 -7.89 3.01
N THR A 173 -22.47 -7.55 2.70
CA THR A 173 -23.19 -8.27 1.63
C THR A 173 -22.60 -7.94 0.27
N ARG A 174 -22.74 -8.86 -0.68
CA ARG A 174 -22.30 -8.60 -2.06
C ARG A 174 -23.00 -7.42 -2.72
N VAL A 175 -24.26 -7.19 -2.38
CA VAL A 175 -25.06 -6.05 -2.87
C VAL A 175 -24.47 -4.74 -2.33
N ASN A 176 -24.34 -4.61 -1.00
CA ASN A 176 -23.80 -3.39 -0.39
C ASN A 176 -22.38 -3.10 -0.89
N PHE A 177 -21.55 -4.12 -1.06
CA PHE A 177 -20.22 -3.93 -1.61
C PHE A 177 -20.27 -3.39 -3.05
N SER A 178 -21.16 -3.92 -3.89
CA SER A 178 -21.37 -3.43 -5.25
C SER A 178 -21.85 -1.98 -5.27
N ASP A 179 -22.76 -1.61 -4.36
CA ASP A 179 -23.28 -0.26 -4.22
C ASP A 179 -22.17 0.71 -3.82
N VAL A 180 -21.34 0.35 -2.84
CA VAL A 180 -20.19 1.16 -2.42
C VAL A 180 -19.24 1.46 -3.58
N LEU A 181 -18.98 0.45 -4.41
CA LEU A 181 -18.20 0.63 -5.64
C LEU A 181 -18.93 1.55 -6.62
N GLN A 182 -20.21 1.32 -6.89
CA GLN A 182 -21.00 2.13 -7.82
C GLN A 182 -21.02 3.61 -7.43
N PHE A 183 -21.14 3.92 -6.15
CA PHE A 183 -21.19 5.29 -5.67
C PHE A 183 -19.83 5.97 -5.57
N SER A 184 -18.73 5.23 -5.72
CA SER A 184 -17.36 5.74 -5.59
C SER A 184 -16.57 5.68 -6.91
N PRO A 185 -17.02 6.32 -8.01
CA PRO A 185 -16.43 6.14 -9.35
C PRO A 185 -14.97 6.58 -9.47
N GLN A 186 -14.47 7.39 -8.52
CA GLN A 186 -13.08 7.84 -8.47
C GLN A 186 -12.16 6.89 -7.69
N LEU A 187 -12.68 5.78 -7.16
CA LEU A 187 -11.96 4.84 -6.33
C LEU A 187 -10.85 4.18 -7.16
N LYS A 188 -9.61 4.31 -6.68
CA LYS A 188 -8.40 3.77 -7.34
C LYS A 188 -7.72 2.69 -6.52
N HIS A 189 -7.75 2.83 -5.20
CA HIS A 189 -7.10 1.94 -4.26
C HIS A 189 -8.13 1.35 -3.30
N LEU A 190 -8.16 0.03 -3.21
CA LEU A 190 -9.03 -0.70 -2.32
C LEU A 190 -8.19 -1.63 -1.44
N THR A 191 -8.37 -1.54 -0.13
CA THR A 191 -7.78 -2.45 0.85
C THR A 191 -8.90 -3.24 1.51
N LEU A 192 -8.81 -4.56 1.45
CA LEU A 192 -9.71 -5.48 2.12
C LEU A 192 -8.88 -6.40 3.02
N PHE A 193 -9.18 -6.39 4.31
CA PHE A 193 -8.48 -7.17 5.31
C PHE A 193 -9.47 -7.91 6.21
N ASP A 194 -9.43 -9.24 6.24
CA ASP A 194 -10.32 -10.08 7.07
C ASP A 194 -11.81 -9.76 6.95
N ASN A 195 -12.29 -9.38 5.76
CA ASN A 195 -13.72 -9.13 5.58
C ASN A 195 -14.43 -10.43 5.20
N VAL A 196 -15.66 -10.59 5.69
CA VAL A 196 -16.54 -11.70 5.32
C VAL A 196 -17.61 -11.18 4.38
N PHE A 197 -17.68 -11.78 3.19
CA PHE A 197 -18.73 -11.48 2.22
C PHE A 197 -19.77 -12.59 2.24
N TYR A 198 -21.04 -12.20 2.15
CA TYR A 198 -22.13 -13.18 2.19
C TYR A 198 -23.35 -12.73 1.37
N SER A 199 -24.32 -13.63 1.26
CA SER A 199 -25.60 -13.41 0.58
C SER A 199 -25.41 -13.02 -0.89
N HIS A 200 -24.65 -13.82 -1.63
CA HIS A 200 -24.67 -13.69 -3.09
C HIS A 200 -26.01 -14.17 -3.64
N ASP A 201 -26.79 -13.22 -4.15
CA ASP A 201 -27.98 -13.48 -4.97
C ASP A 201 -27.57 -13.46 -6.45
N SER A 202 -27.75 -14.57 -7.16
CA SER A 202 -27.42 -14.70 -8.58
C SER A 202 -28.32 -13.85 -9.48
N SER A 203 -29.47 -13.39 -8.98
CA SER A 203 -30.32 -12.44 -9.68
C SER A 203 -29.75 -11.01 -9.70
N PHE A 204 -28.83 -10.70 -8.78
CA PHE A 204 -28.22 -9.38 -8.69
C PHE A 204 -27.06 -9.23 -9.66
N LYS A 205 -27.16 -8.24 -10.56
CA LYS A 205 -26.07 -7.92 -11.48
C LYS A 205 -24.92 -7.27 -10.73
N LEU A 206 -23.80 -7.98 -10.64
CA LEU A 206 -22.58 -7.48 -10.00
C LEU A 206 -22.04 -6.25 -10.76
N PHE A 207 -21.76 -5.17 -10.02
CA PHE A 207 -21.24 -3.93 -10.59
C PHE A 207 -19.75 -4.01 -10.91
N GLN A 208 -19.34 -3.72 -12.14
CA GLN A 208 -17.93 -3.73 -12.53
C GLN A 208 -17.30 -2.35 -12.42
N HIS A 209 -16.43 -2.15 -11.44
CA HIS A 209 -15.78 -0.87 -11.19
C HIS A 209 -14.60 -0.64 -12.14
N GLN A 210 -14.69 0.40 -12.97
CA GLN A 210 -13.68 0.71 -14.00
C GLN A 210 -12.48 1.52 -13.46
N GLY A 211 -12.53 2.04 -12.25
CA GLY A 211 -11.48 2.91 -11.68
C GLY A 211 -10.47 2.22 -10.78
N VAL A 212 -10.77 1.03 -10.24
CA VAL A 212 -9.91 0.38 -9.22
C VAL A 212 -8.72 -0.24 -9.93
N LYS A 213 -7.53 0.24 -9.59
CA LYS A 213 -6.25 -0.20 -10.17
C LYS A 213 -5.38 -0.96 -9.19
N THR A 214 -5.55 -0.71 -7.89
CA THR A 214 -4.79 -1.36 -6.84
C THR A 214 -5.74 -2.03 -5.85
N LEU A 215 -5.52 -3.31 -5.61
CA LEU A 215 -6.21 -4.10 -4.60
C LEU A 215 -5.18 -4.60 -3.59
N VAL A 216 -5.43 -4.37 -2.30
CA VAL A 216 -4.68 -4.96 -1.20
C VAL A 216 -5.60 -5.94 -0.50
N ALA A 217 -5.43 -7.25 -0.71
CA ALA A 217 -6.33 -8.27 -0.16
C ALA A 217 -5.71 -9.67 -0.21
N SER A 218 -6.12 -10.57 0.69
CA SER A 218 -5.71 -11.97 0.65
C SER A 218 -6.35 -12.72 -0.53
N LEU A 219 -5.67 -13.76 -1.01
CA LEU A 219 -6.18 -14.59 -2.11
C LEU A 219 -7.49 -15.28 -1.74
N SER A 220 -7.57 -15.84 -0.54
CA SER A 220 -8.75 -16.56 -0.03
C SER A 220 -9.98 -15.66 0.03
N GLN A 221 -9.84 -14.44 0.54
CA GLN A 221 -10.93 -13.48 0.69
C GLN A 221 -11.47 -13.01 -0.66
N VAL A 222 -10.60 -12.88 -1.64
CA VAL A 222 -10.96 -12.47 -3.00
C VAL A 222 -11.56 -13.63 -3.80
N TRP A 223 -10.94 -14.80 -3.72
CA TRP A 223 -11.29 -15.96 -4.54
C TRP A 223 -12.52 -16.73 -4.04
N VAL A 224 -12.62 -16.94 -2.73
CA VAL A 224 -13.75 -17.63 -2.08
C VAL A 224 -14.40 -16.69 -1.06
N PRO A 225 -15.08 -15.65 -1.54
CA PRO A 225 -15.55 -14.57 -0.68
C PRO A 225 -16.68 -15.01 0.26
N ASP A 226 -17.49 -15.97 -0.16
CA ASP A 226 -18.59 -16.54 0.64
C ASP A 226 -18.28 -17.99 1.02
N ILE A 227 -17.96 -18.21 2.29
CA ILE A 227 -17.64 -19.54 2.84
C ILE A 227 -18.86 -20.46 2.82
N LYS A 228 -20.08 -19.91 2.92
CA LYS A 228 -21.33 -20.67 2.92
C LYS A 228 -21.76 -21.05 1.50
N LEU A 229 -21.40 -20.24 0.51
CA LEU A 229 -21.69 -20.47 -0.90
C LEU A 229 -20.40 -20.48 -1.75
N PRO A 230 -19.62 -21.57 -1.76
CA PRO A 230 -18.34 -21.65 -2.49
C PRO A 230 -18.45 -21.48 -4.00
N GLN A 231 -19.66 -21.57 -4.56
CA GLN A 231 -19.93 -21.32 -5.99
C GLN A 231 -20.12 -19.83 -6.30
N SER A 232 -20.13 -18.96 -5.28
CA SER A 232 -20.22 -17.52 -5.48
C SER A 232 -19.05 -17.02 -6.33
N PRO A 233 -19.28 -16.12 -7.30
CA PRO A 233 -18.22 -15.53 -8.09
C PRO A 233 -17.14 -14.88 -7.21
N SER A 234 -15.90 -14.80 -7.69
CA SER A 234 -14.83 -14.08 -7.00
C SER A 234 -15.16 -12.60 -6.85
N LEU A 235 -14.49 -11.89 -5.94
CA LEU A 235 -14.50 -10.42 -5.90
C LEU A 235 -13.83 -9.81 -7.14
N LEU A 236 -12.96 -10.56 -7.82
CA LEU A 236 -12.23 -10.08 -9.02
C LEU A 236 -13.15 -9.61 -10.13
N VAL A 237 -14.36 -10.16 -10.24
CA VAL A 237 -15.38 -9.73 -11.23
C VAL A 237 -15.70 -8.24 -11.15
N HIS A 238 -15.47 -7.61 -9.99
CA HIS A 238 -15.68 -6.17 -9.80
C HIS A 238 -14.54 -5.30 -10.35
N PHE A 239 -13.39 -5.86 -10.74
CA PHE A 239 -12.17 -5.09 -11.02
C PHE A 239 -11.53 -5.39 -12.40
N PRO A 240 -12.23 -5.13 -13.51
CA PRO A 240 -11.71 -5.34 -14.88
C PRO A 240 -10.45 -4.55 -15.22
N GLN A 241 -10.19 -3.47 -14.50
CA GLN A 241 -9.05 -2.57 -14.71
C GLN A 241 -7.94 -2.74 -13.66
N LEU A 242 -7.96 -3.84 -12.90
CA LEU A 242 -6.96 -4.10 -11.87
C LEU A 242 -5.57 -4.24 -12.50
N GLU A 243 -4.61 -3.44 -12.03
CA GLU A 243 -3.22 -3.43 -12.51
C GLU A 243 -2.27 -4.01 -11.46
N THR A 244 -2.58 -3.81 -10.17
CA THR A 244 -1.74 -4.19 -9.04
C THR A 244 -2.54 -4.93 -7.98
N TRP A 245 -2.05 -6.09 -7.57
CA TRP A 245 -2.59 -6.84 -6.43
C TRP A 245 -1.52 -7.05 -5.37
N GLU A 246 -1.68 -6.41 -4.23
CA GLU A 246 -0.86 -6.61 -3.04
C GLU A 246 -1.53 -7.64 -2.14
N ARG A 247 -0.92 -8.81 -1.98
CA ARG A 247 -1.47 -9.90 -1.19
C ARG A 247 -1.05 -9.76 0.26
N VAL A 248 -2.03 -9.85 1.16
CA VAL A 248 -1.82 -9.81 2.61
C VAL A 248 -2.16 -11.16 3.25
N THR A 249 -1.38 -11.57 4.26
CA THR A 249 -1.56 -12.84 4.98
C THR A 249 -2.26 -12.62 6.31
N TYR A 250 -3.57 -12.84 6.39
CA TYR A 250 -4.25 -12.84 7.69
C TYR A 250 -5.42 -13.82 7.83
N SER A 251 -5.78 -14.53 6.76
CA SER A 251 -6.91 -15.46 6.79
C SER A 251 -6.51 -16.91 7.01
N MET A 252 -7.43 -17.69 7.57
CA MET A 252 -7.44 -19.16 7.62
C MET A 252 -6.74 -19.82 6.41
N PRO A 253 -6.01 -20.94 6.61
CA PRO A 253 -5.33 -21.63 5.53
C PRO A 253 -6.31 -21.88 4.39
N ALA A 254 -6.00 -21.31 3.23
CA ALA A 254 -6.84 -21.48 2.07
C ALA A 254 -7.00 -22.98 1.83
N ARG A 255 -8.24 -23.45 1.62
CA ARG A 255 -8.45 -24.73 0.95
C ARG A 255 -7.60 -24.73 -0.33
N SER A 256 -7.04 -25.87 -0.70
CA SER A 256 -6.15 -25.99 -1.86
C SER A 256 -6.72 -25.24 -3.06
N VAL A 257 -6.00 -24.20 -3.48
CA VAL A 257 -6.47 -23.31 -4.55
C VAL A 257 -6.40 -24.09 -5.87
N ASN A 258 -7.52 -24.16 -6.59
CA ASN A 258 -7.54 -24.72 -7.94
C ASN A 258 -6.88 -23.73 -8.91
N MET A 259 -5.57 -23.88 -9.10
CA MET A 259 -4.73 -22.97 -9.87
C MET A 259 -5.20 -22.75 -11.32
N PRO A 260 -5.59 -23.79 -12.08
CA PRO A 260 -6.19 -23.60 -13.41
C PRO A 260 -7.49 -22.79 -13.39
N ALA A 261 -8.33 -22.93 -12.35
CA ALA A 261 -9.54 -22.13 -12.22
C ALA A 261 -9.19 -20.66 -11.93
N LEU A 262 -8.27 -20.42 -10.99
CA LEU A 262 -7.76 -19.08 -10.68
C LEU A 262 -7.19 -18.37 -11.90
N HIS A 263 -6.40 -19.07 -12.70
CA HIS A 263 -5.85 -18.52 -13.93
C HIS A 263 -6.94 -18.03 -14.91
N ARG A 264 -7.92 -18.88 -15.19
CA ARG A 264 -8.99 -18.56 -16.15
C ARG A 264 -9.77 -17.34 -15.71
N GLU A 265 -10.04 -17.24 -14.42
CA GLU A 265 -10.77 -16.10 -13.87
C GLU A 265 -9.90 -14.84 -13.80
N LEU A 266 -8.59 -14.93 -13.52
CA LEU A 266 -7.70 -13.77 -13.61
C LEU A 266 -7.60 -13.22 -15.04
N ILE A 267 -7.48 -14.10 -16.04
CA ILE A 267 -7.52 -13.70 -17.45
C ILE A 267 -8.85 -13.03 -17.79
N HIS A 268 -9.96 -13.58 -17.31
CA HIS A 268 -11.29 -13.10 -17.66
C HIS A 268 -11.65 -11.79 -16.93
N CYS A 269 -11.43 -11.75 -15.63
CA CYS A 269 -11.87 -10.66 -14.76
C CYS A 269 -10.82 -9.57 -14.58
N CYS A 270 -9.52 -9.87 -14.69
CA CYS A 270 -8.44 -8.91 -14.45
C CYS A 270 -7.34 -8.98 -15.52
N PRO A 271 -7.67 -8.81 -16.82
CA PRO A 271 -6.72 -8.98 -17.93
C PRO A 271 -5.54 -8.00 -17.91
N ARG A 272 -5.61 -6.95 -17.09
CA ARG A 272 -4.58 -5.91 -16.95
C ARG A 272 -3.68 -6.10 -15.73
N LEU A 273 -3.84 -7.19 -14.97
CA LEU A 273 -3.04 -7.44 -13.78
C LEU A 273 -1.58 -7.72 -14.17
N ILE A 274 -0.69 -6.79 -13.84
CA ILE A 274 0.72 -6.80 -14.25
C ILE A 274 1.69 -6.68 -13.08
N ASN A 275 1.20 -6.30 -11.89
CA ASN A 275 1.99 -6.15 -10.68
C ASN A 275 1.40 -6.98 -9.55
N VAL A 276 2.23 -7.80 -8.90
CA VAL A 276 1.78 -8.65 -7.79
C VAL A 276 2.78 -8.57 -6.63
N ASP A 277 2.29 -8.23 -5.44
CA ASP A 277 3.08 -8.30 -4.21
C ASP A 277 2.66 -9.53 -3.41
N PHE A 278 3.61 -10.42 -3.14
CA PHE A 278 3.48 -11.57 -2.25
C PHE A 278 4.12 -11.17 -0.91
N ASP A 279 3.47 -10.30 -0.14
CA ASP A 279 3.98 -9.80 1.15
C ASP A 279 3.90 -10.86 2.27
N GLU A 280 3.62 -12.11 1.90
CA GLU A 280 3.27 -13.17 2.82
C GLU A 280 4.53 -13.78 3.47
N ARG A 281 4.62 -13.71 4.80
CA ARG A 281 5.62 -14.50 5.57
C ARG A 281 5.40 -16.00 5.43
N ASP A 282 4.13 -16.38 5.25
CA ASP A 282 3.68 -17.77 5.24
C ASP A 282 3.27 -18.26 3.85
N SER A 283 3.57 -17.51 2.78
CA SER A 283 3.37 -18.04 1.43
C SER A 283 4.30 -19.22 1.22
N ASP A 284 3.72 -20.40 0.97
CA ASP A 284 4.46 -21.55 0.48
C ASP A 284 5.16 -21.14 -0.85
N PRO A 285 6.50 -21.27 -0.93
CA PRO A 285 7.23 -21.04 -2.17
C PRO A 285 6.67 -21.85 -3.35
N GLU A 286 6.10 -23.04 -3.10
CA GLU A 286 5.47 -23.85 -4.14
C GLU A 286 4.20 -23.17 -4.69
N ASP A 287 3.39 -22.54 -3.83
CA ASP A 287 2.21 -21.80 -4.25
C ASP A 287 2.56 -20.54 -5.02
N ILE A 288 3.61 -19.82 -4.58
CA ILE A 288 4.16 -18.69 -5.34
C ILE A 288 4.60 -19.17 -6.73
N ALA A 289 5.35 -20.28 -6.81
CA ALA A 289 5.81 -20.83 -8.07
C ALA A 289 4.65 -21.18 -9.00
N LYS A 290 3.64 -21.89 -8.49
CA LYS A 290 2.43 -22.24 -9.25
C LYS A 290 1.70 -20.98 -9.73
N LEU A 291 1.61 -19.93 -8.90
CA LEU A 291 0.95 -18.67 -9.27
C LEU A 291 1.74 -17.92 -10.33
N LEU A 292 3.07 -17.95 -10.28
CA LEU A 292 3.88 -17.33 -11.32
C LEU A 292 3.76 -18.08 -12.65
N VAL A 293 3.76 -19.41 -12.64
CA VAL A 293 3.62 -20.23 -13.86
C VAL A 293 2.21 -20.10 -14.45
N TRP A 294 1.20 -20.27 -13.61
CA TRP A 294 -0.17 -20.47 -14.07
C TRP A 294 -1.07 -19.28 -13.79
N GLY A 295 -0.81 -18.41 -12.83
CA GLY A 295 -1.74 -17.35 -12.45
C GLY A 295 -1.74 -16.17 -13.43
N TYR A 296 -0.58 -15.80 -13.96
CA TYR A 296 -0.37 -14.54 -14.66
C TYR A 296 0.17 -14.76 -16.09
N THR A 297 -0.10 -13.82 -16.99
CA THR A 297 0.33 -13.93 -18.40
C THR A 297 1.39 -12.91 -18.82
N GLN A 298 1.39 -11.71 -18.24
CA GLN A 298 2.28 -10.61 -18.64
C GLN A 298 2.80 -9.82 -17.43
N LEU A 299 3.34 -10.52 -16.44
CA LEU A 299 3.79 -9.90 -15.21
C LEU A 299 4.97 -8.95 -15.49
N LYS A 300 4.84 -7.69 -15.06
CA LYS A 300 5.87 -6.65 -15.20
C LYS A 300 6.65 -6.43 -13.91
N SER A 301 5.97 -6.57 -12.78
CA SER A 301 6.58 -6.43 -11.46
C SER A 301 6.07 -7.52 -10.54
N PHE A 302 6.96 -8.09 -9.74
CA PHE A 302 6.52 -8.75 -8.54
C PHE A 302 7.50 -8.58 -7.39
N ARG A 303 6.95 -8.77 -6.20
CA ARG A 303 7.66 -8.68 -4.95
C ARG A 303 7.32 -9.87 -4.09
N PHE A 304 8.30 -10.47 -3.41
CA PHE A 304 8.04 -11.61 -2.54
C PHE A 304 9.13 -11.76 -1.49
N HIS A 305 8.86 -12.57 -0.47
CA HIS A 305 9.82 -12.79 0.61
C HIS A 305 11.11 -13.45 0.11
N TYR A 306 12.26 -12.94 0.55
CA TYR A 306 13.58 -13.38 0.11
C TYR A 306 13.83 -14.88 0.36
N MET A 307 13.26 -15.44 1.43
CA MET A 307 13.38 -16.89 1.71
C MET A 307 12.60 -17.76 0.72
N SER A 308 11.60 -17.22 0.05
CA SER A 308 10.82 -17.97 -0.93
C SER A 308 11.53 -18.09 -2.28
N LEU A 309 12.71 -17.47 -2.44
CA LEU A 309 13.51 -17.64 -3.66
C LEU A 309 14.13 -19.05 -3.68
N ASN A 310 13.59 -19.91 -4.52
CA ASN A 310 14.03 -21.28 -4.76
C ASN A 310 13.98 -21.59 -6.27
N LYS A 311 14.32 -22.83 -6.66
CA LYS A 311 14.36 -23.22 -8.07
C LYS A 311 12.98 -23.13 -8.74
N ASP A 312 11.91 -23.47 -8.02
CA ASP A 312 10.55 -23.52 -8.55
C ASP A 312 9.98 -22.12 -8.76
N THR A 313 10.13 -21.23 -7.78
CA THR A 313 9.76 -19.81 -7.91
C THR A 313 10.54 -19.16 -9.04
N PHE A 314 11.85 -19.41 -9.13
CA PHE A 314 12.67 -18.95 -10.24
C PHE A 314 12.16 -19.48 -11.59
N ALA A 315 11.82 -20.77 -11.69
CA ALA A 315 11.26 -21.35 -12.90
C ALA A 315 9.93 -20.71 -13.29
N GLY A 316 9.07 -20.40 -12.31
CA GLY A 316 7.84 -19.63 -12.54
C GLY A 316 8.11 -18.22 -13.06
N CYS A 317 9.16 -17.56 -12.56
CA CYS A 317 9.58 -16.26 -13.06
C CYS A 317 10.02 -16.33 -14.54
N LEU A 318 10.62 -17.44 -14.98
CA LEU A 318 11.12 -17.59 -16.37
C LEU A 318 9.99 -17.48 -17.40
N GLY A 319 8.75 -17.84 -17.02
CA GLY A 319 7.57 -17.62 -17.85
C GLY A 319 7.34 -16.15 -18.22
N HIS A 320 7.83 -15.22 -17.41
CA HIS A 320 7.67 -13.76 -17.57
C HIS A 320 8.94 -13.06 -18.07
N GLN A 321 9.92 -13.81 -18.58
CA GLN A 321 11.24 -13.26 -18.96
C GLN A 321 11.19 -12.08 -19.96
N GLN A 322 10.13 -12.00 -20.77
CA GLN A 322 9.97 -10.96 -21.79
C GLN A 322 9.27 -9.70 -21.26
N THR A 323 8.48 -9.81 -20.21
CA THR A 323 7.63 -8.72 -19.68
C THR A 323 8.16 -8.15 -18.38
N LEU A 324 8.93 -8.94 -17.63
CA LEU A 324 9.37 -8.59 -16.30
C LEU A 324 10.42 -7.49 -16.29
N THR A 325 10.11 -6.40 -15.60
CA THR A 325 10.95 -5.19 -15.46
C THR A 325 11.37 -4.94 -14.03
N LYS A 326 10.67 -5.50 -13.03
CA LYS A 326 10.94 -5.25 -11.62
C LYS A 326 10.82 -6.53 -10.80
N ILE A 327 11.85 -6.84 -10.01
CA ILE A 327 11.86 -7.93 -9.02
C ILE A 327 12.30 -7.34 -7.68
N GLU A 328 11.48 -7.54 -6.64
CA GLU A 328 11.82 -7.13 -5.28
C GLU A 328 11.75 -8.31 -4.31
N LEU A 329 12.90 -8.70 -3.76
CA LEU A 329 13.02 -9.66 -2.69
C LEU A 329 13.07 -8.91 -1.35
N ILE A 330 11.99 -9.01 -0.58
CA ILE A 330 11.85 -8.35 0.71
C ILE A 330 12.35 -9.24 1.85
N CYS A 331 12.86 -8.61 2.90
CA CYS A 331 13.14 -9.27 4.15
C CYS A 331 12.35 -8.53 5.23
N LEU A 332 11.44 -9.26 5.86
CA LEU A 332 10.52 -8.70 6.85
C LEU A 332 11.14 -8.70 8.26
N GLU A 333 12.16 -9.52 8.48
CA GLU A 333 12.88 -9.51 9.73
C GLU A 333 13.89 -8.36 9.77
N PRO A 334 14.05 -7.68 10.92
CA PRO A 334 15.17 -6.78 11.09
C PRO A 334 16.46 -7.55 10.82
N LEU A 335 17.35 -6.94 10.03
CA LEU A 335 18.69 -7.46 9.77
C LEU A 335 19.50 -7.42 11.06
N ILE A 336 19.18 -8.28 12.03
CA ILE A 336 20.04 -8.55 13.15
C ILE A 336 21.32 -9.10 12.53
N PRO A 337 22.48 -8.48 12.78
CA PRO A 337 23.75 -8.93 12.24
C PRO A 337 24.06 -10.32 12.82
N TYR A 338 23.59 -11.36 12.13
CA TYR A 338 24.02 -12.72 12.45
C TYR A 338 25.52 -12.81 12.16
N PRO A 339 26.32 -13.29 13.14
CA PRO A 339 27.77 -13.41 13.02
C PRO A 339 28.19 -14.49 12.01
N SER A 340 27.27 -15.37 11.60
CA SER A 340 27.49 -16.31 10.50
C SER A 340 27.50 -15.53 9.19
N GLY A 341 28.67 -15.40 8.55
CA GLY A 341 28.83 -14.79 7.22
C GLY A 341 28.08 -15.51 6.08
N THR A 342 27.21 -16.47 6.39
CA THR A 342 26.35 -17.19 5.45
C THR A 342 25.12 -16.36 5.08
N ASP A 343 24.74 -16.45 3.80
CA ASP A 343 23.44 -15.95 3.34
C ASP A 343 22.32 -16.75 4.02
N ARG A 344 21.22 -16.08 4.36
CA ARG A 344 20.07 -16.72 4.99
C ARG A 344 19.29 -17.61 4.01
N ASN A 345 19.36 -17.32 2.71
CA ASN A 345 18.79 -18.18 1.67
C ASN A 345 19.92 -18.92 0.93
N PRO A 346 20.04 -20.25 1.10
CA PRO A 346 21.12 -21.02 0.47
C PRO A 346 21.02 -21.02 -1.06
N ASN A 347 19.83 -20.87 -1.63
CA ASN A 347 19.62 -20.87 -3.08
C ASN A 347 20.02 -19.54 -3.75
N ALA A 348 20.05 -18.45 -2.99
CA ALA A 348 20.22 -17.11 -3.55
C ALA A 348 21.58 -16.92 -4.23
N LYS A 349 22.63 -17.58 -3.72
CA LYS A 349 23.98 -17.55 -4.30
C LYS A 349 24.01 -17.99 -5.77
N ASP A 350 23.15 -18.93 -6.14
CA ASP A 350 23.06 -19.45 -7.50
C ASP A 350 21.98 -18.74 -8.30
N LEU A 351 20.82 -18.48 -7.70
CA LEU A 351 19.64 -17.95 -8.39
C LEU A 351 19.74 -16.46 -8.70
N VAL A 352 20.33 -15.64 -7.83
CA VAL A 352 20.47 -14.20 -8.09
C VAL A 352 21.30 -13.95 -9.35
N PRO A 353 22.50 -14.54 -9.53
CA PRO A 353 23.24 -14.43 -10.79
C PRO A 353 22.45 -14.93 -12.01
N MET A 354 21.67 -16.01 -11.86
CA MET A 354 20.82 -16.52 -12.95
C MET A 354 19.73 -15.52 -13.34
N ILE A 355 19.12 -14.80 -12.39
CA ILE A 355 18.15 -13.73 -12.69
C ILE A 355 18.81 -12.69 -13.62
N PHE A 356 19.98 -12.18 -13.26
CA PHE A 356 20.64 -11.17 -14.10
C PHE A 356 21.07 -11.68 -15.49
N GLN A 357 21.31 -12.98 -15.64
CA GLN A 357 21.63 -13.59 -16.93
C GLN A 357 20.39 -13.81 -17.81
N THR A 358 19.23 -14.06 -17.19
CA THR A 358 18.00 -14.40 -17.91
C THR A 358 17.17 -13.17 -18.28
N TYR A 359 16.97 -12.22 -17.36
CA TYR A 359 16.02 -11.11 -17.55
C TYR A 359 16.64 -9.89 -18.23
N ARG A 360 16.60 -9.87 -19.56
CA ARG A 360 17.16 -8.78 -20.39
C ARG A 360 16.43 -7.43 -20.23
N PHE A 361 15.20 -7.46 -19.73
CA PHE A 361 14.34 -6.27 -19.57
C PHE A 361 14.25 -5.79 -18.13
N LEU A 362 15.01 -6.40 -17.21
CA LEU A 362 14.99 -6.03 -15.81
C LEU A 362 15.56 -4.62 -15.61
N GLU A 363 14.73 -3.72 -15.10
CA GLU A 363 15.08 -2.33 -14.78
C GLU A 363 15.38 -2.14 -13.29
N VAL A 364 14.68 -2.90 -12.44
CA VAL A 364 14.80 -2.81 -10.99
C VAL A 364 14.99 -4.21 -10.40
N PHE A 365 16.09 -4.40 -9.68
CA PHE A 365 16.31 -5.58 -8.86
C PHE A 365 16.67 -5.17 -7.44
N SER A 366 15.87 -5.57 -6.47
CA SER A 366 16.14 -5.30 -5.05
C SER A 366 16.18 -6.61 -4.28
N ALA A 367 17.31 -6.93 -3.66
CA ALA A 367 17.46 -8.06 -2.74
C ALA A 367 18.13 -7.58 -1.45
N LYS A 368 17.33 -7.02 -0.53
CA LYS A 368 17.84 -6.32 0.66
C LYS A 368 18.50 -7.24 1.68
N ALA A 369 18.13 -8.52 1.72
CA ALA A 369 18.71 -9.50 2.61
C ALA A 369 19.83 -10.33 1.98
N HIS A 370 20.10 -10.14 0.70
CA HIS A 370 21.13 -10.92 0.02
C HIS A 370 22.51 -10.55 0.52
N ARG A 371 23.25 -11.55 1.00
CA ARG A 371 24.66 -11.43 1.41
C ARG A 371 25.50 -12.08 0.32
N MET A 372 26.04 -11.24 -0.55
CA MET A 372 26.94 -11.71 -1.60
C MET A 372 28.38 -11.60 -1.13
N ASP A 373 29.10 -12.73 -1.14
CA ASP A 373 30.56 -12.71 -1.03
C ASP A 373 31.14 -12.04 -2.28
N ILE A 374 31.89 -10.96 -2.06
CA ILE A 374 32.46 -10.13 -3.13
C ILE A 374 33.41 -10.95 -4.00
N PHE A 375 34.21 -11.84 -3.39
CA PHE A 375 35.14 -12.68 -4.16
C PHE A 375 34.39 -13.67 -5.06
N THR A 376 33.27 -14.22 -4.58
CA THR A 376 32.37 -15.03 -5.39
C THR A 376 31.77 -14.21 -6.54
N ALA A 377 31.29 -13.00 -6.27
CA ALA A 377 30.70 -12.12 -7.28
C ALA A 377 31.68 -11.74 -8.39
N GLU A 378 32.95 -11.50 -8.03
CA GLU A 378 34.03 -11.17 -8.96
C GLU A 378 34.44 -12.37 -9.83
N LYS A 379 34.48 -13.58 -9.25
CA LYS A 379 34.81 -14.83 -9.94
C LYS A 379 33.70 -15.32 -10.87
N GLN A 380 32.44 -15.01 -10.56
CA GLN A 380 31.32 -15.39 -11.41
C GLN A 380 31.40 -14.65 -12.75
N LYS A 381 31.37 -15.43 -13.85
CA LYS A 381 31.18 -14.88 -15.19
C LYS A 381 29.71 -14.57 -15.37
N TRP A 382 29.32 -13.33 -15.08
CA TRP A 382 28.04 -12.78 -15.45
C TRP A 382 27.95 -12.81 -16.98
N ARG A 383 27.20 -13.78 -17.55
CA ARG A 383 27.04 -13.91 -19.00
C ARG A 383 26.20 -12.74 -19.52
N LEU A 384 26.87 -11.70 -20.01
CA LEU A 384 26.30 -10.49 -20.61
C LEU A 384 25.83 -10.70 -22.05
N SER A 385 25.47 -11.93 -22.44
CA SER A 385 25.38 -12.42 -23.82
C SER A 385 24.23 -11.85 -24.67
N ALA A 386 23.73 -10.66 -24.37
CA ALA A 386 22.76 -9.92 -25.20
C ALA A 386 23.22 -8.52 -25.62
N LEU A 387 24.44 -8.09 -25.27
CA LEU A 387 25.03 -6.88 -25.81
C LEU A 387 26.07 -7.26 -26.84
N ARG A 388 25.63 -7.41 -28.09
CA ARG A 388 26.54 -7.11 -29.19
C ARG A 388 26.95 -5.65 -28.99
N ALA A 389 28.18 -5.44 -28.55
CA ALA A 389 28.90 -4.23 -28.88
C ALA A 389 28.75 -4.07 -30.39
N ARG A 390 27.92 -3.10 -30.80
CA ARG A 390 28.04 -2.55 -32.14
C ARG A 390 29.42 -1.90 -32.10
N GLY A 391 30.37 -2.55 -32.75
CA GLY A 391 31.77 -2.15 -32.73
C GLY A 391 31.86 -0.69 -33.11
N ASP A 392 32.53 0.06 -32.25
CA ASP A 392 33.26 1.23 -32.68
C ASP A 392 34.64 1.09 -32.05
N ASP A 393 35.58 0.65 -32.88
CA ASP A 393 37.01 0.66 -32.60
C ASP A 393 37.44 2.11 -32.41
N ARG A 394 37.38 2.60 -31.17
CA ARG A 394 38.12 3.81 -30.77
C ARG A 394 38.87 3.60 -29.48
N ARG A 395 40.16 3.34 -29.70
CA ARG A 395 41.36 3.67 -28.92
C ARG A 395 41.13 4.56 -27.71
N ASP A 396 41.65 4.06 -26.60
CA ASP A 396 42.47 4.76 -25.62
C ASP A 396 41.90 6.03 -24.99
N ALA A 397 41.40 5.85 -23.76
CA ALA A 397 41.61 6.81 -22.69
C ALA A 397 41.94 6.02 -21.41
N GLU A 398 43.23 5.73 -21.22
CA GLU A 398 43.77 5.37 -19.92
C GLU A 398 43.61 6.58 -18.98
N VAL A 399 42.48 6.63 -18.27
CA VAL A 399 42.34 7.51 -17.12
C VAL A 399 43.07 6.82 -15.97
N GLY A 400 44.27 7.32 -15.67
CA GLY A 400 45.07 6.90 -14.52
C GLY A 400 44.34 7.20 -13.21
N TYR A 401 43.63 6.21 -12.69
CA TYR A 401 43.19 6.20 -11.29
C TYR A 401 44.34 5.69 -10.43
N SER A 402 44.81 6.55 -9.52
CA SER A 402 45.79 6.20 -8.48
C SER A 402 45.32 4.98 -7.67
N SER A 403 46.23 4.06 -7.36
CA SER A 403 46.01 2.74 -6.76
C SER A 403 45.55 2.73 -5.29
N GLY A 404 44.66 3.64 -4.89
CA GLY A 404 44.06 3.69 -3.56
C GLY A 404 42.59 3.28 -3.63
N ASP A 405 42.30 2.07 -3.17
CA ASP A 405 40.97 1.53 -2.89
C ASP A 405 39.89 1.77 -3.94
N ASP A 406 39.90 0.95 -5.00
CA ASP A 406 38.72 0.76 -5.85
C ASP A 406 37.61 0.18 -4.98
N LEU A 407 36.80 1.08 -4.40
CA LEU A 407 35.74 0.77 -3.47
C LEU A 407 34.91 -0.38 -4.04
N ILE A 408 34.56 -1.34 -3.19
CA ILE A 408 33.79 -2.55 -3.57
C ILE A 408 32.57 -2.18 -4.43
N CYS A 409 31.93 -1.04 -4.12
CA CYS A 409 30.83 -0.50 -4.91
C CYS A 409 31.17 -0.26 -6.38
N HIS A 410 32.34 0.31 -6.69
CA HIS A 410 32.78 0.57 -8.06
C HIS A 410 33.02 -0.72 -8.84
N ARG A 411 33.59 -1.75 -8.20
CA ARG A 411 33.84 -3.04 -8.84
C ARG A 411 32.54 -3.79 -9.17
N ILE A 412 31.58 -3.77 -8.26
CA ILE A 412 30.23 -4.31 -8.50
C ILE A 412 29.52 -3.51 -9.60
N CYS A 413 29.55 -2.17 -9.54
CA CYS A 413 28.96 -1.33 -10.58
C CYS A 413 29.55 -1.64 -11.97
N ARG A 414 30.87 -1.81 -12.12
CA ARG A 414 31.49 -2.17 -13.42
C ARG A 414 30.96 -3.49 -14.01
N LYS A 415 30.61 -4.46 -13.17
CA LYS A 415 30.00 -5.73 -13.60
C LYS A 415 28.53 -5.57 -13.98
N LEU A 416 27.82 -4.62 -13.37
CA LEU A 416 26.41 -4.34 -13.64
C LEU A 416 26.20 -3.37 -14.81
N LEU A 417 27.14 -2.46 -15.08
CA LEU A 417 27.09 -1.44 -16.15
C LEU A 417 26.67 -1.96 -17.52
N PRO A 418 27.08 -3.17 -17.95
CA PRO A 418 26.65 -3.68 -19.24
C PRO A 418 25.13 -3.90 -19.31
N LEU A 419 24.41 -4.10 -18.20
CA LEU A 419 22.96 -4.23 -18.16
C LEU A 419 22.27 -2.88 -18.43
N ARG A 420 22.24 -2.46 -19.70
CA ARG A 420 21.80 -1.11 -20.15
C ARG A 420 20.41 -0.66 -19.67
N LYS A 421 19.53 -1.59 -19.30
CA LYS A 421 18.17 -1.28 -18.82
C LYS A 421 18.07 -1.20 -17.29
N LEU A 422 19.06 -1.72 -16.57
CA LEU A 422 19.06 -1.81 -15.13
C LEU A 422 19.38 -0.43 -14.54
N LYS A 423 18.36 0.19 -13.94
CA LYS A 423 18.45 1.54 -13.37
C LYS A 423 18.85 1.48 -11.89
N THR A 424 18.31 0.50 -11.17
CA THR A 424 18.44 0.41 -9.72
C THR A 424 18.76 -1.01 -9.29
N VAL A 425 19.84 -1.16 -8.51
CA VAL A 425 20.23 -2.42 -7.88
C VAL A 425 20.44 -2.23 -6.39
N TRP A 426 19.88 -3.13 -5.60
CA TRP A 426 20.17 -3.21 -4.17
C TRP A 426 20.51 -4.63 -3.73
N LEU A 427 21.72 -4.84 -3.21
CA LEU A 427 22.27 -6.14 -2.78
C LEU A 427 22.75 -6.07 -1.33
N GLY A 428 21.84 -5.87 -0.38
CA GLY A 428 22.10 -6.00 1.06
C GLY A 428 23.13 -5.08 1.72
N THR A 429 23.73 -4.13 1.01
CA THR A 429 24.59 -3.09 1.59
C THR A 429 23.76 -1.89 2.07
N LYS A 430 24.27 -1.10 3.03
CA LYS A 430 23.59 0.17 3.44
C LYS A 430 23.40 1.16 2.28
N ASN A 431 24.20 1.02 1.21
CA ASN A 431 24.17 1.86 0.02
C ASN A 431 23.42 1.15 -1.13
N TYR A 432 22.69 1.92 -1.94
CA TYR A 432 22.09 1.51 -3.21
C TYR A 432 23.02 1.85 -4.38
N TYR A 433 22.90 1.12 -5.49
CA TYR A 433 23.74 1.33 -6.68
C TYR A 433 22.87 1.90 -7.80
N LEU A 434 23.23 3.09 -8.29
CA LEU A 434 22.64 3.70 -9.48
C LEU A 434 23.55 3.44 -10.67
N ALA A 435 22.97 3.06 -11.81
CA ALA A 435 23.69 3.12 -13.06
C ALA A 435 23.94 4.60 -13.41
N ILE A 436 25.20 5.02 -13.42
CA ILE A 436 25.59 6.33 -13.97
C ILE A 436 25.56 6.16 -15.49
N HIS A 437 24.66 6.88 -16.16
CA HIS A 437 24.54 6.89 -17.61
C HIS A 437 25.42 7.97 -18.23
#